data_AF-A0A1H5SME7-F1
#
_entry.id   AF-A0A1H5SME7-F1
#
_cell.length_a   1.000
_cell.length_b   1.000
_cell.length_c   1.000
_cell.angle_alpha   90.00
_cell.angle_beta   90.00
_cell.angle_gamma   90.00
#
_symmetry.space_group_name_H-M   'P 1'
#
loop_
_entity.id
_entity.type
_entity.pdbx_description
1 polymer ?
#
loop_
_entity_poly.entity_id
_entity_poly.type
_entity_poly.pdbx_seq_one_letter_code
_entity_poly.pdbx_strand_id
1 'polypeptide(L)'
;MIESKKEDNRLWEPFVIVILVIAGILLLFSLFSPYIFTRITKDVNYQFDANSGVIGDTFGIMNPFIGLIGILLTFLAFYMQIKANEEQIKQFNLTRDDDKKMLLQTQKIEAFDNLDLLSVNLDSIIKDLNHKGERIKEYENSLRNEPLNSHLLLHTSSKNYGTILDINRGAIYKAYRFFKVSNTEDYIKLYNILDFLPEFFDDFYPKISAYISDSFNTKMSIRNKIIEFLNQNAEFLIHLKSELGENYLLNENAFAANDAIRINYEIIKENYDEDGNPLSETDWMEIDSKLLKTFIERTSSINNQGNLDTRLLPIITMSSDIRKDIKLITQRAKEFSEQITLQCNDLFNDEIGELSVETTLIKINEKIKNSLEVAQIEIDLFYITN
;
A
#
# COMPACT_ATOMS: atom_id res chain seq x y z
N MET A 1 -30.43 28.59 -11.66
CA MET A 1 -31.51 29.10 -12.53
C MET A 1 -30.95 30.32 -13.26
N ILE A 2 -30.28 30.09 -14.39
CA ILE A 2 -29.76 31.16 -15.26
C ILE A 2 -30.83 31.33 -16.34
N GLU A 3 -31.44 32.51 -16.41
CA GLU A 3 -32.30 32.89 -17.53
C GLU A 3 -31.50 32.74 -18.82
N SER A 4 -31.79 31.69 -19.59
CA SER A 4 -31.35 31.61 -20.98
C SER A 4 -32.09 32.71 -21.73
N LYS A 5 -31.46 33.88 -21.86
CA LYS A 5 -31.82 34.86 -22.87
C LYS A 5 -31.76 34.12 -24.20
N LYS A 6 -32.94 33.80 -24.77
CA LYS A 6 -33.07 33.37 -26.16
C LYS A 6 -32.53 34.52 -27.01
N GLU A 7 -31.26 34.46 -27.39
CA GLU A 7 -30.73 35.32 -28.43
C GLU A 7 -31.51 34.99 -29.71
N ASP A 8 -32.23 36.01 -30.21
CA ASP A 8 -33.10 35.92 -31.37
C ASP A 8 -32.23 35.57 -32.58
N ASN A 9 -32.28 34.30 -32.97
CA ASN A 9 -31.51 33.72 -34.07
C ASN A 9 -32.09 34.16 -35.43
N ARG A 10 -32.30 35.47 -35.62
CA ARG A 10 -32.76 36.05 -36.88
C ARG A 10 -31.58 36.07 -37.85
N LEU A 11 -31.53 35.04 -38.68
CA LEU A 11 -30.66 34.96 -39.87
C LEU A 11 -30.82 36.17 -40.82
N TRP A 12 -31.92 36.92 -40.69
CA TRP A 12 -32.27 38.03 -41.55
C TRP A 12 -32.37 39.32 -40.74
N GLU A 13 -31.24 39.98 -40.54
CA GLU A 13 -31.25 41.33 -40.01
C GLU A 13 -31.99 42.27 -40.97
N PRO A 14 -32.79 43.23 -40.47
CA PRO A 14 -33.52 44.18 -41.32
C PRO A 14 -32.64 44.87 -42.36
N PHE A 15 -31.39 45.15 -42.02
CA PHE A 15 -30.40 45.74 -42.92
C PHE A 15 -30.03 44.83 -44.11
N VAL A 16 -29.84 43.53 -43.88
CA VAL A 16 -29.57 42.53 -44.94
C VAL A 16 -30.73 42.46 -45.92
N ILE A 17 -31.97 42.46 -45.41
CA ILE A 17 -33.19 42.46 -46.23
C ILE A 17 -33.26 43.74 -47.08
N VAL A 18 -32.95 44.90 -46.51
CA VAL A 18 -32.96 46.18 -47.23
C VAL A 18 -31.93 46.17 -48.37
N ILE A 19 -30.70 45.70 -48.14
CA ILE A 19 -29.68 45.60 -49.20
C ILE A 19 -30.12 44.65 -50.31
N LEU A 20 -30.72 43.51 -49.97
CA LEU A 20 -31.23 42.54 -50.95
C LEU A 20 -32.39 43.11 -51.78
N VAL A 21 -33.30 43.87 -51.14
CA VAL A 21 -34.39 44.55 -51.85
C VAL A 21 -33.83 45.62 -52.79
N ILE A 22 -32.86 46.42 -52.34
CA ILE A 22 -32.19 47.43 -53.19
C ILE A 22 -31.49 46.76 -54.38
N ALA A 23 -30.75 45.68 -54.14
CA ALA A 23 -30.09 44.91 -55.20
C ALA A 23 -31.12 44.31 -56.18
N GLY A 24 -32.24 43.80 -55.70
CA GLY A 24 -33.35 43.31 -56.53
C GLY A 24 -34.01 44.40 -57.38
N ILE A 25 -34.22 45.59 -56.80
CA ILE A 25 -34.74 46.75 -57.52
C ILE A 25 -33.74 47.22 -58.58
N LEU A 26 -32.45 47.28 -58.26
CA LEU A 26 -31.40 47.64 -59.21
C LEU A 26 -31.28 46.62 -60.35
N LEU A 27 -31.51 45.33 -60.06
CA LEU A 27 -31.53 44.28 -61.06
C LEU A 27 -32.70 44.47 -62.02
N LEU A 28 -33.90 44.68 -61.49
CA LEU A 28 -35.08 44.98 -62.31
C LEU A 28 -34.87 46.25 -63.12
N PHE A 29 -34.34 47.31 -62.49
CA PHE A 29 -34.04 48.57 -63.17
C PHE A 29 -33.00 48.39 -64.28
N SER A 30 -31.95 47.59 -64.07
CA SER A 30 -30.95 47.26 -65.09
C SER A 30 -31.58 46.57 -66.31
N LEU A 31 -32.57 45.71 -66.12
CA LEU A 31 -33.29 45.08 -67.23
C LEU A 31 -34.16 46.07 -68.01
N PHE A 32 -34.74 47.07 -67.35
CA PHE A 32 -35.57 48.10 -67.98
C PHE A 32 -34.79 49.34 -68.45
N SER A 33 -33.54 49.52 -68.01
CA SER A 33 -32.76 50.74 -68.30
C SER A 33 -32.50 50.95 -69.79
N PRO A 34 -32.19 49.94 -70.64
CA PRO A 34 -32.07 50.18 -72.07
C PRO A 34 -33.38 50.69 -72.65
N TYR A 35 -34.51 50.05 -72.30
CA TYR A 35 -35.82 50.48 -72.79
C TYR A 35 -36.20 51.92 -72.39
N ILE A 36 -35.71 52.40 -71.24
CA ILE A 36 -35.96 53.78 -70.76
C ILE A 36 -35.02 54.77 -71.43
N PHE A 37 -33.72 54.45 -71.51
CA PHE A 37 -32.67 55.40 -71.92
C PHE A 37 -32.30 55.35 -73.41
N THR A 38 -32.64 54.30 -74.16
CA THR A 38 -32.38 54.20 -75.60
C THR A 38 -33.58 54.58 -76.46
N ARG A 39 -34.60 55.25 -75.89
CA ARG A 39 -35.72 55.80 -76.68
C ARG A 39 -35.19 56.92 -77.58
N ILE A 40 -35.66 56.95 -78.83
CA ILE A 40 -35.37 58.01 -79.79
C ILE A 40 -35.86 59.34 -79.20
N THR A 41 -34.93 60.19 -78.80
CA THR A 41 -35.23 61.56 -78.36
C THR A 41 -35.19 62.51 -79.57
N LYS A 42 -35.87 63.65 -79.47
CA LYS A 42 -35.83 64.72 -80.49
C LYS A 42 -34.56 65.58 -80.41
N ASP A 43 -33.65 65.26 -79.49
CA ASP A 43 -32.45 66.04 -79.20
C ASP A 43 -31.22 65.33 -79.81
N VAL A 44 -30.52 66.03 -80.70
CA VAL A 44 -29.50 65.45 -81.61
C VAL A 44 -28.30 64.88 -80.83
N ASN A 45 -28.09 65.32 -79.59
CA ASN A 45 -27.00 64.86 -78.73
C ASN A 45 -27.26 63.51 -78.04
N TYR A 46 -28.49 62.98 -78.11
CA TYR A 46 -28.89 61.72 -77.45
C TYR A 46 -29.53 60.73 -78.44
N GLN A 47 -29.16 60.81 -79.72
CA GLN A 47 -29.56 59.85 -80.75
C GLN A 47 -28.53 58.73 -80.87
N PHE A 48 -28.97 57.50 -80.57
CA PHE A 48 -28.24 56.27 -80.85
C PHE A 48 -28.58 55.83 -82.28
N ASP A 49 -27.63 55.86 -83.21
CA ASP A 49 -27.81 55.46 -84.63
C ASP A 49 -27.33 54.02 -84.86
N ALA A 50 -27.61 53.43 -86.03
CA ALA A 50 -27.21 52.05 -86.35
C ALA A 50 -25.69 51.86 -86.61
N ASN A 51 -24.93 52.95 -86.70
CA ASN A 51 -23.46 52.98 -86.79
C ASN A 51 -22.79 53.15 -85.41
N SER A 52 -23.50 53.64 -84.39
CA SER A 52 -23.11 53.48 -82.99
C SER A 52 -23.42 52.05 -82.57
N GLY A 53 -22.52 51.39 -81.85
CA GLY A 53 -22.68 49.98 -81.51
C GLY A 53 -23.87 49.79 -80.56
N VAL A 54 -25.09 49.60 -81.09
CA VAL A 54 -26.35 49.47 -80.34
C VAL A 54 -26.25 48.43 -79.22
N ILE A 55 -25.51 47.34 -79.47
CA ILE A 55 -25.22 46.30 -78.48
C ILE A 55 -24.32 46.84 -77.36
N GLY A 56 -23.24 47.55 -77.71
CA GLY A 56 -22.31 48.18 -76.77
C GLY A 56 -22.94 49.28 -75.92
N ASP A 57 -23.82 50.10 -76.51
CA ASP A 57 -24.53 51.19 -75.81
C ASP A 57 -25.58 50.62 -74.82
N THR A 58 -26.26 49.54 -75.20
CA THR A 58 -27.19 48.80 -74.32
C THR A 58 -26.44 48.20 -73.12
N PHE A 59 -25.32 47.51 -73.36
CA PHE A 59 -24.50 46.98 -72.27
C PHE A 59 -23.86 48.08 -71.43
N GLY A 60 -23.44 49.20 -72.03
CA GLY A 60 -22.84 50.34 -71.34
C GLY A 60 -23.79 51.02 -70.35
N ILE A 61 -25.08 51.11 -70.67
CA ILE A 61 -26.11 51.67 -69.76
C ILE A 61 -26.48 50.67 -68.66
N MET A 62 -26.45 49.36 -68.93
CA MET A 62 -26.73 48.32 -67.92
C MET A 62 -25.58 48.15 -66.91
N ASN A 63 -24.34 48.27 -67.39
CA ASN A 63 -23.12 47.90 -66.65
C ASN A 63 -22.96 48.62 -65.30
N PRO A 64 -23.23 49.94 -65.14
CA PRO A 64 -23.15 50.61 -63.84
C PRO A 64 -24.09 50.00 -62.79
N PHE A 65 -25.30 49.60 -63.18
CA PHE A 65 -26.27 48.99 -62.26
C PHE A 65 -25.88 47.57 -61.88
N ILE A 66 -25.41 46.78 -62.85
CA ILE A 66 -24.87 45.43 -62.60
C ILE A 66 -23.63 45.49 -61.71
N GLY A 67 -22.74 46.47 -61.94
CA GLY A 67 -21.57 46.74 -61.11
C GLY A 67 -21.95 47.09 -59.67
N LEU A 68 -22.96 47.96 -59.48
CA LEU A 68 -23.49 48.29 -58.15
C LEU A 68 -24.09 47.07 -57.44
N ILE A 69 -24.84 46.22 -58.15
CA ILE A 69 -25.35 44.95 -57.61
C ILE A 69 -24.18 44.06 -57.17
N GLY A 70 -23.15 43.92 -58.01
CA GLY A 70 -21.95 43.15 -57.71
C GLY A 70 -21.26 43.63 -56.43
N ILE A 71 -21.08 44.95 -56.27
CA ILE A 71 -20.50 45.54 -55.06
C ILE A 71 -21.38 45.29 -53.83
N LEU A 72 -22.69 45.50 -53.93
CA LEU A 72 -23.63 45.30 -52.82
C LEU A 72 -23.70 43.84 -52.37
N LEU A 73 -23.76 42.89 -53.31
CA LEU A 73 -23.78 41.46 -53.01
C LEU A 73 -22.43 40.97 -52.47
N THR A 74 -21.32 41.49 -52.98
CA THR A 74 -19.97 41.16 -52.48
C THR A 74 -19.79 41.69 -51.06
N PHE A 75 -20.21 42.94 -50.79
CA PHE A 75 -20.24 43.49 -49.44
C PHE A 75 -21.11 42.64 -48.51
N LEU A 76 -22.31 42.24 -48.95
CA LEU A 76 -23.21 41.41 -48.15
C LEU A 76 -22.61 40.03 -47.86
N ALA A 77 -21.95 39.41 -48.83
CA ALA A 77 -21.27 38.14 -48.65
C ALA A 77 -20.15 38.25 -47.62
N PHE A 78 -19.30 39.28 -47.70
CA PHE A 78 -18.27 39.53 -46.69
C PHE A 78 -18.87 39.83 -45.30
N TYR A 79 -19.96 40.58 -45.24
CA TYR A 79 -20.66 40.86 -43.99
C TYR A 79 -21.19 39.58 -43.33
N MET A 80 -21.84 38.70 -44.11
CA MET A 80 -22.31 37.40 -43.61
C MET A 80 -21.15 36.50 -43.17
N GLN A 81 -20.01 36.52 -43.88
CA GLN A 81 -18.81 35.77 -43.50
C GLN A 81 -18.23 36.26 -42.16
N ILE A 82 -18.11 37.57 -41.96
CA ILE A 82 -17.63 38.15 -40.69
C ILE A 82 -18.53 37.73 -39.55
N LYS A 83 -19.86 37.86 -39.72
CA LYS A 83 -20.83 37.47 -38.70
C LYS A 83 -20.78 35.96 -38.38
N ALA A 84 -20.65 35.12 -39.39
CA ALA A 84 -20.50 33.67 -39.21
C ALA A 84 -19.21 33.32 -38.43
N ASN A 85 -18.10 34.01 -38.71
CA ASN A 85 -16.85 33.83 -37.99
C ASN A 85 -16.96 34.28 -36.52
N GLU A 86 -17.61 35.41 -36.25
CA GLU A 86 -17.86 35.87 -34.88
C GLU A 86 -18.67 34.84 -34.07
N GLU A 87 -19.70 34.26 -34.67
CA GLU A 87 -20.53 33.24 -34.04
C GLU A 87 -19.74 31.93 -33.81
N GLN A 88 -18.94 31.49 -34.79
CA GLN A 88 -18.06 30.34 -34.63
C GLN A 88 -17.04 30.53 -33.51
N ILE A 89 -16.44 31.73 -33.39
CA ILE A 89 -15.50 32.04 -32.31
C ILE A 89 -16.20 31.99 -30.95
N LYS A 90 -17.43 32.51 -30.84
CA LYS A 90 -18.22 32.42 -29.60
C LYS A 90 -18.51 30.97 -29.22
N GLN A 91 -19.00 30.15 -30.15
CA GLN A 91 -19.29 28.74 -29.91
C GLN A 91 -18.04 27.92 -29.56
N PHE A 92 -16.92 28.20 -30.23
CA PHE A 92 -15.63 27.58 -29.91
C PHE A 92 -15.17 27.93 -28.50
N ASN A 93 -15.29 29.20 -28.09
CA ASN A 93 -14.91 29.63 -26.74
C ASN A 93 -15.78 28.98 -25.65
N LEU A 94 -17.10 28.92 -25.88
CA LEU A 94 -18.04 28.24 -24.97
C LEU A 94 -17.70 26.76 -24.82
N THR A 95 -17.54 26.04 -25.94
CA THR A 95 -17.19 24.62 -25.96
C THR A 95 -15.87 24.37 -25.25
N ARG A 96 -14.85 25.20 -25.51
CA ARG A 96 -13.54 25.08 -24.88
C ARG A 96 -13.59 25.26 -23.36
N ASP A 97 -14.45 26.13 -22.86
CA ASP A 97 -14.59 26.36 -21.43
C ASP A 97 -15.37 25.24 -20.74
N ASP A 98 -16.37 24.66 -21.42
CA ASP A 98 -17.10 23.49 -20.93
C ASP A 98 -16.24 22.21 -20.99
N ASP A 99 -15.47 22.01 -22.05
CA ASP A 99 -14.49 20.91 -22.17
C ASP A 99 -13.44 20.98 -21.04
N LYS A 100 -12.96 22.18 -20.71
CA LYS A 100 -12.03 22.37 -19.59
C LYS A 100 -12.65 22.01 -18.25
N LYS A 101 -13.91 22.40 -18.02
CA LYS A 101 -14.63 22.05 -16.79
C LYS A 101 -14.81 20.54 -16.69
N MET A 102 -15.26 19.90 -17.77
CA MET A 102 -15.45 18.45 -17.84
C MET A 102 -14.13 17.72 -17.58
N LEU A 103 -13.04 18.16 -18.20
CA LEU A 103 -11.72 17.57 -17.99
C LEU A 103 -11.23 17.73 -16.54
N LEU A 104 -11.42 18.90 -15.92
CA LEU A 104 -11.09 19.10 -14.51
C LEU A 104 -11.95 18.22 -13.59
N GLN A 105 -13.21 18.01 -13.93
CA GLN A 105 -14.13 17.15 -13.17
C GLN A 105 -13.70 15.68 -13.27
N THR A 106 -13.45 15.16 -14.47
CA THR A 106 -12.94 13.80 -14.65
C THR A 106 -11.65 13.58 -13.87
N GLN A 107 -10.73 14.54 -13.92
CA GLN A 107 -9.48 14.47 -13.16
C GLN A 107 -9.68 14.48 -11.64
N LYS A 108 -10.73 15.14 -11.14
CA LYS A 108 -11.11 15.10 -9.71
C LYS A 108 -11.68 13.73 -9.33
N ILE A 109 -12.54 13.15 -10.16
CA ILE A 109 -13.11 11.81 -9.92
C ILE A 109 -11.99 10.77 -9.90
N GLU A 110 -11.12 10.75 -10.91
CA GLU A 110 -9.95 9.86 -10.93
C GLU A 110 -9.06 10.02 -9.70
N ALA A 111 -8.84 11.28 -9.27
CA ALA A 111 -8.07 11.55 -8.07
C ALA A 111 -8.74 11.02 -6.80
N PHE A 112 -10.07 11.09 -6.74
CA PHE A 112 -10.84 10.55 -5.62
C PHE A 112 -10.74 9.03 -5.58
N ASP A 113 -10.99 8.34 -6.70
CA ASP A 113 -10.94 6.88 -6.79
C ASP A 113 -9.56 6.35 -6.38
N ASN A 114 -8.49 7.04 -6.81
CA ASN A 114 -7.12 6.70 -6.44
C ASN A 114 -6.86 6.87 -4.93
N LEU A 115 -7.42 7.91 -4.32
CA LEU A 115 -7.26 8.19 -2.90
C LEU A 115 -8.09 7.24 -2.03
N ASP A 116 -9.30 6.88 -2.49
CA ASP A 116 -10.18 5.90 -1.85
C ASP A 116 -9.54 4.50 -1.87
N LEU A 117 -9.05 4.07 -3.04
CA LEU A 117 -8.31 2.81 -3.18
C LEU A 117 -7.08 2.77 -2.26
N LEU A 118 -6.34 3.88 -2.17
CA LEU A 118 -5.22 3.98 -1.24
C LEU A 118 -5.69 3.79 0.20
N SER A 119 -6.75 4.48 0.63
CA SER A 119 -7.26 4.37 2.01
C SER A 119 -7.71 2.94 2.37
N VAL A 120 -8.44 2.28 1.47
CA VAL A 120 -8.87 0.88 1.66
C VAL A 120 -7.67 -0.05 1.83
N ASN A 121 -6.63 0.12 1.01
CA ASN A 121 -5.44 -0.70 1.12
C ASN A 121 -4.64 -0.39 2.40
N LEU A 122 -4.56 0.89 2.80
CA LEU A 122 -3.92 1.29 4.06
C LEU A 122 -4.63 0.69 5.28
N ASP A 123 -5.97 0.62 5.27
CA ASP A 123 -6.73 -0.06 6.32
C ASP A 123 -6.35 -1.54 6.44
N SER A 124 -6.22 -2.22 5.31
CA SER A 124 -5.78 -3.62 5.29
C SER A 124 -4.35 -3.77 5.83
N ILE A 125 -3.45 -2.85 5.49
CA ILE A 125 -2.06 -2.85 5.97
C ILE A 125 -2.01 -2.62 7.47
N ILE A 126 -2.70 -1.60 7.97
CA ILE A 126 -2.75 -1.26 9.40
C ILE A 126 -3.28 -2.46 10.18
N LYS A 127 -4.36 -3.09 9.71
CA LYS A 127 -4.91 -4.27 10.37
C LYS A 127 -3.93 -5.44 10.42
N ASP A 128 -3.22 -5.72 9.32
CA ASP A 128 -2.20 -6.78 9.28
C ASP A 128 -0.99 -6.44 10.17
N LEU A 129 -0.58 -5.17 10.19
CA LEU A 129 0.51 -4.67 11.04
C LEU A 129 0.17 -4.86 12.53
N ASN A 130 -1.05 -4.50 12.94
CA ASN A 130 -1.51 -4.66 14.33
C ASN A 130 -1.53 -6.15 14.72
N HIS A 131 -2.06 -7.01 13.84
CA HIS A 131 -2.07 -8.45 14.09
C HIS A 131 -0.64 -9.02 14.20
N LYS A 132 0.29 -8.58 13.34
CA LYS A 132 1.71 -8.97 13.44
C LYS A 132 2.33 -8.48 14.75
N GLY A 133 2.06 -7.24 15.15
CA GLY A 133 2.53 -6.64 16.40
C GLY A 133 2.08 -7.44 17.62
N GLU A 134 0.80 -7.82 17.69
CA GLU A 134 0.26 -8.67 18.76
C GLU A 134 0.99 -10.01 18.84
N ARG A 135 1.15 -10.69 17.71
CA ARG A 135 1.80 -12.01 17.65
C ARG A 135 3.29 -11.95 18.00
N ILE A 136 3.98 -10.89 17.58
CA ILE A 136 5.38 -10.68 17.96
C ILE A 136 5.49 -10.46 19.47
N LYS A 137 4.59 -9.66 20.07
CA LYS A 137 4.55 -9.45 21.53
C LYS A 137 4.25 -10.74 22.28
N GLU A 138 3.31 -11.57 21.81
CA GLU A 138 3.03 -12.89 22.38
C GLU A 138 4.24 -13.81 22.33
N TYR A 139 4.91 -13.86 21.17
CA TYR A 139 6.13 -14.65 20.99
C TYR A 139 7.28 -14.17 21.89
N GLU A 140 7.51 -12.86 21.98
CA GLU A 140 8.50 -12.26 22.89
C GLU A 140 8.24 -12.66 24.35
N ASN A 141 6.99 -12.48 24.80
CA ASN A 141 6.60 -12.82 26.17
C ASN A 141 6.79 -14.31 26.46
N SER A 142 6.46 -15.17 25.49
CA SER A 142 6.63 -16.62 25.61
C SER A 142 8.11 -17.00 25.70
N LEU A 143 8.99 -16.39 24.90
CA LEU A 143 10.44 -16.57 25.00
C LEU A 143 11.00 -16.12 26.35
N ARG A 144 10.49 -15.02 26.91
CA ARG A 144 10.98 -14.46 28.17
C ARG A 144 10.56 -15.30 29.38
N ASN A 145 9.30 -15.75 29.38
CA ASN A 145 8.70 -16.46 30.51
C ASN A 145 8.97 -17.96 30.46
N GLU A 146 9.00 -18.56 29.27
CA GLU A 146 9.18 -19.99 29.04
C GLU A 146 10.34 -20.27 28.06
N PRO A 147 11.57 -19.84 28.37
CA PRO A 147 12.70 -19.84 27.44
C PRO A 147 13.16 -21.24 26.99
N LEU A 148 12.71 -22.28 27.68
CA LEU A 148 13.05 -23.67 27.41
C LEU A 148 11.98 -24.37 26.55
N ASN A 149 10.82 -23.75 26.33
CA ASN A 149 9.76 -24.30 25.47
C ASN A 149 10.00 -23.93 24.00
N SER A 150 9.52 -24.77 23.09
CA SER A 150 9.55 -24.47 21.66
C SER A 150 8.42 -23.51 21.31
N HIS A 151 8.78 -22.33 20.79
CA HIS A 151 7.82 -21.29 20.41
C HIS A 151 7.83 -21.10 18.90
N LEU A 152 6.64 -20.88 18.32
CA LEU A 152 6.49 -20.63 16.88
C LEU A 152 5.83 -19.27 16.67
N LEU A 153 6.51 -18.37 15.94
CA LEU A 153 5.87 -17.19 15.39
C LEU A 153 5.29 -17.53 14.01
N LEU A 154 3.98 -17.73 13.91
CA LEU A 154 3.36 -17.80 12.58
C LEU A 154 3.20 -16.39 12.03
N HIS A 155 3.43 -16.24 10.73
CA HIS A 155 3.35 -14.95 10.06
C HIS A 155 2.56 -15.04 8.76
N THR A 156 1.98 -13.91 8.35
CA THR A 156 1.33 -13.73 7.05
C THR A 156 2.34 -13.25 6.01
N SER A 157 2.01 -13.39 4.73
CA SER A 157 2.90 -12.96 3.64
C SER A 157 3.02 -11.43 3.58
N SER A 158 4.24 -10.91 3.39
CA SER A 158 4.51 -9.48 3.17
C SER A 158 4.08 -8.96 1.78
N LYS A 159 3.59 -9.84 0.88
CA LYS A 159 3.22 -9.47 -0.49
C LYS A 159 2.18 -8.35 -0.58
N ASN A 160 1.28 -8.28 0.39
CA ASN A 160 0.21 -7.27 0.41
C ASN A 160 0.76 -5.84 0.52
N TYR A 161 1.95 -5.65 1.10
CA TYR A 161 2.59 -4.33 1.18
C TYR A 161 3.12 -3.88 -0.18
N GLY A 162 3.68 -4.80 -0.96
CA GLY A 162 4.20 -4.52 -2.31
C GLY A 162 3.11 -4.12 -3.30
N THR A 163 1.89 -4.65 -3.17
CA THR A 163 0.78 -4.33 -4.08
C THR A 163 0.35 -2.86 -4.02
N ILE A 164 0.53 -2.15 -2.90
CA ILE A 164 0.27 -0.70 -2.85
C ILE A 164 1.30 0.07 -3.66
N LEU A 165 2.54 -0.42 -3.75
CA LEU A 165 3.60 0.24 -4.50
C LEU A 165 3.36 0.21 -6.01
N ASP A 166 2.49 -0.70 -6.47
CA ASP A 166 2.03 -0.77 -7.87
C ASP A 166 1.06 0.38 -8.22
N ILE A 167 0.44 1.02 -7.22
CA ILE A 167 -0.38 2.21 -7.44
C ILE A 167 0.52 3.34 -7.92
N ASN A 168 0.12 4.03 -9.00
CA ASN A 168 0.88 5.12 -9.57
C ASN A 168 1.07 6.25 -8.53
N ARG A 169 2.29 6.37 -8.00
CA ARG A 169 2.70 7.40 -7.02
C ARG A 169 2.33 8.81 -7.49
N GLY A 170 2.50 9.09 -8.79
CA GLY A 170 2.13 10.38 -9.38
C GLY A 170 0.63 10.66 -9.34
N ALA A 171 -0.21 9.63 -9.50
CA ALA A 171 -1.66 9.75 -9.39
C ALA A 171 -2.08 10.05 -7.93
N ILE A 172 -1.50 9.36 -6.95
CA ILE A 172 -1.72 9.64 -5.53
C ILE A 172 -1.26 11.06 -5.16
N TYR A 173 -0.08 11.48 -5.61
CA TYR A 173 0.40 12.84 -5.37
C TYR A 173 -0.54 13.89 -5.96
N LYS A 174 -1.09 13.63 -7.16
CA LYS A 174 -2.09 14.50 -7.78
C LYS A 174 -3.34 14.60 -6.91
N ALA A 175 -3.81 13.48 -6.35
CA ALA A 175 -4.95 13.45 -5.43
C ALA A 175 -4.69 14.22 -4.14
N TYR A 176 -3.50 14.05 -3.54
CA TYR A 176 -3.06 14.83 -2.38
C TYR A 176 -3.15 16.33 -2.63
N ARG A 177 -2.76 16.78 -3.83
CA ARG A 177 -2.84 18.20 -4.22
C ARG A 177 -4.27 18.67 -4.49
N PHE A 178 -5.09 17.85 -5.13
CA PHE A 178 -6.48 18.21 -5.41
C PHE A 178 -7.29 18.41 -4.13
N PHE A 179 -7.16 17.48 -3.18
CA PHE A 179 -7.97 17.46 -1.95
C PHE A 179 -7.25 18.02 -0.72
N LYS A 180 -6.03 18.54 -0.90
CA LYS A 180 -5.21 19.16 0.16
C LYS A 180 -5.08 18.27 1.39
N VAL A 181 -4.87 16.97 1.16
CA VAL A 181 -4.83 15.92 2.20
C VAL A 181 -3.83 16.25 3.29
N SER A 182 -2.61 16.63 2.90
CA SER A 182 -1.53 16.93 3.82
C SER A 182 -0.42 17.74 3.13
N ASN A 183 0.64 18.04 3.90
CA ASN A 183 1.87 18.55 3.32
C ASN A 183 2.61 17.46 2.50
N THR A 184 3.58 17.90 1.70
CA THR A 184 4.44 17.00 0.91
C THR A 184 5.26 16.04 1.77
N GLU A 185 5.57 16.45 3.00
CA GLU A 185 6.34 15.65 3.95
C GLU A 185 5.60 14.37 4.35
N ASP A 186 4.31 14.46 4.67
CA ASP A 186 3.47 13.30 5.00
C ASP A 186 3.34 12.32 3.81
N TYR A 187 3.28 12.84 2.58
CA TYR A 187 3.29 12.01 1.37
C TYR A 187 4.61 11.24 1.23
N ILE A 188 5.75 11.89 1.48
CA ILE A 188 7.06 11.22 1.44
C ILE A 188 7.15 10.19 2.56
N LYS A 189 6.71 10.53 3.78
CA LYS A 189 6.68 9.61 4.92
C LYS A 189 5.84 8.37 4.63
N LEU A 190 4.66 8.53 4.04
CA LEU A 190 3.80 7.42 3.64
C LEU A 190 4.55 6.41 2.78
N TYR A 191 5.16 6.87 1.69
CA TYR A 191 5.85 5.96 0.76
C TYR A 191 7.13 5.39 1.34
N ASN A 192 7.87 6.14 2.18
CA ASN A 192 9.01 5.59 2.90
C ASN A 192 8.59 4.45 3.84
N ILE A 193 7.45 4.59 4.54
CA ILE A 193 6.89 3.52 5.38
C ILE A 193 6.49 2.32 4.53
N LEU A 194 5.79 2.54 3.42
CA LEU A 194 5.33 1.46 2.53
C LEU A 194 6.49 0.71 1.86
N ASP A 195 7.60 1.39 1.56
CA ASP A 195 8.83 0.78 1.05
C ASP A 195 9.58 0.03 2.18
N PHE A 196 9.60 0.58 3.40
CA PHE A 196 10.28 -0.01 4.57
C PHE A 196 9.64 -1.30 5.09
N LEU A 197 8.31 -1.33 5.24
CA LEU A 197 7.60 -2.46 5.85
C LEU A 197 7.93 -3.84 5.24
N PRO A 198 7.88 -4.04 3.90
CA PRO A 198 8.22 -5.34 3.32
C PRO A 198 9.69 -5.71 3.56
N GLU A 199 10.62 -4.76 3.40
CA GLU A 199 12.05 -5.00 3.65
C GLU A 199 12.32 -5.39 5.11
N PHE A 200 11.67 -4.71 6.06
CA PHE A 200 11.77 -5.03 7.47
C PHE A 200 11.35 -6.48 7.75
N PHE A 201 10.17 -6.89 7.27
CA PHE A 201 9.67 -8.25 7.53
C PHE A 201 10.47 -9.33 6.80
N ASP A 202 10.98 -9.03 5.60
CA ASP A 202 11.82 -9.94 4.82
C ASP A 202 13.19 -10.18 5.50
N ASP A 203 13.71 -9.23 6.27
CA ASP A 203 14.91 -9.40 7.11
C ASP A 203 14.60 -10.01 8.48
N PHE A 204 13.47 -9.63 9.10
CA PHE A 204 13.10 -10.02 10.45
C PHE A 204 12.74 -11.50 10.59
N TYR A 205 11.85 -12.03 9.73
CA TYR A 205 11.38 -13.40 9.86
C TYR A 205 12.47 -14.48 9.68
N PRO A 206 13.42 -14.35 8.74
CA PRO A 206 14.54 -15.28 8.64
C PRO A 206 15.38 -15.38 9.91
N LYS A 207 15.60 -14.27 10.64
CA LYS A 207 16.33 -14.29 11.91
C LYS A 207 15.61 -15.12 12.97
N ILE A 208 14.29 -15.00 13.05
CA ILE A 208 13.46 -15.82 13.94
C ILE A 208 13.53 -17.30 13.54
N SER A 209 13.40 -17.61 12.25
CA SER A 209 13.52 -18.98 11.77
C SER A 209 14.89 -19.59 12.08
N ALA A 210 15.97 -18.81 11.95
CA ALA A 210 17.32 -19.24 12.28
C ALA A 210 17.46 -19.52 13.78
N TYR A 211 16.93 -18.64 14.63
CA TYR A 211 16.91 -18.85 16.08
C TYR A 211 16.12 -20.11 16.49
N ILE A 212 14.93 -20.32 15.92
CA ILE A 212 14.11 -21.51 16.21
C ILE A 212 14.89 -22.79 15.86
N SER A 213 15.56 -22.80 14.71
CA SER A 213 16.40 -23.92 14.28
C SER A 213 17.59 -24.16 15.22
N ASP A 214 18.32 -23.10 15.59
CA ASP A 214 19.46 -23.20 16.52
C ASP A 214 19.03 -23.70 17.91
N SER A 215 17.91 -23.16 18.43
CA SER A 215 17.32 -23.57 19.71
C SER A 215 16.95 -25.05 19.70
N PHE A 216 16.26 -25.51 18.65
CA PHE A 216 15.90 -26.91 18.47
C PHE A 216 17.14 -27.83 18.42
N ASN A 217 18.15 -27.47 17.61
CA ASN A 217 19.38 -28.25 17.49
C ASN A 217 20.15 -28.32 18.82
N THR A 218 20.18 -27.22 19.57
CA THR A 218 20.83 -27.16 20.88
C THR A 218 20.10 -28.06 21.89
N LYS A 219 18.76 -28.01 21.94
CA LYS A 219 17.96 -28.93 22.76
C LYS A 219 18.19 -30.40 22.42
N MET A 220 18.31 -30.74 21.13
CA MET A 220 18.61 -32.11 20.71
C MET A 220 20.01 -32.55 21.14
N SER A 221 20.99 -31.64 21.10
CA SER A 221 22.34 -31.89 21.64
C SER A 221 22.30 -32.18 23.15
N ILE A 222 21.56 -31.38 23.93
CA ILE A 222 21.36 -31.60 25.36
C ILE A 222 20.69 -32.96 25.61
N ARG A 223 19.65 -33.31 24.83
CA ARG A 223 19.00 -34.63 24.91
C ARG A 223 20.01 -35.77 24.77
N ASN A 224 20.88 -35.70 23.77
CA ASN A 224 21.89 -36.71 23.53
C ASN A 224 22.89 -36.80 24.69
N LYS A 225 23.30 -35.66 25.25
CA LYS A 225 24.16 -35.64 26.45
C LYS A 225 23.47 -36.26 27.67
N ILE A 226 22.16 -36.05 27.86
CA ILE A 226 21.42 -36.70 28.95
C ILE A 226 21.39 -38.22 28.74
N ILE A 227 21.15 -38.70 27.52
CA ILE A 227 21.17 -40.13 27.21
C ILE A 227 22.55 -40.73 27.55
N GLU A 228 23.63 -40.07 27.16
CA GLU A 228 24.99 -40.51 27.48
C GLU A 228 25.26 -40.45 29.00
N PHE A 229 24.81 -39.41 29.71
CA PHE A 229 24.86 -39.34 31.16
C PHE A 229 24.16 -40.54 31.82
N LEU A 230 22.97 -40.93 31.34
CA LEU A 230 22.23 -42.08 31.87
C LEU A 230 22.95 -43.40 31.57
N ASN A 231 23.52 -43.55 30.37
CA ASN A 231 24.29 -44.73 29.99
C ASN A 231 25.53 -44.90 30.89
N GLN A 232 26.29 -43.83 31.15
CA GLN A 232 27.45 -43.89 32.04
C GLN A 232 27.05 -44.24 33.48
N ASN A 233 25.89 -43.77 33.97
CA ASN A 233 25.36 -44.20 35.26
C ASN A 233 25.02 -45.70 35.25
N ALA A 234 24.42 -46.21 34.18
CA ALA A 234 24.09 -47.63 34.06
C ALA A 234 25.35 -48.52 34.00
N GLU A 235 26.37 -48.11 33.24
CA GLU A 235 27.67 -48.79 33.19
C GLU A 235 28.35 -48.81 34.57
N PHE A 236 28.33 -47.68 35.28
CA PHE A 236 28.84 -47.60 36.64
C PHE A 236 28.14 -48.58 37.60
N LEU A 237 26.80 -48.71 37.50
CA LEU A 237 26.04 -49.68 38.28
C LEU A 237 26.41 -51.13 37.95
N ILE A 238 26.64 -51.46 36.67
CA ILE A 238 27.08 -52.80 36.25
C ILE A 238 28.45 -53.13 36.86
N HIS A 239 29.38 -52.17 36.84
CA HIS A 239 30.69 -52.34 37.47
C HIS A 239 30.57 -52.55 38.98
N LEU A 240 29.81 -51.73 39.68
CA LEU A 240 29.61 -51.91 41.12
C LEU A 240 28.89 -53.22 41.48
N LYS A 241 27.92 -53.65 40.68
CA LYS A 241 27.27 -54.96 40.87
C LYS A 241 28.27 -56.10 40.74
N SER A 242 29.21 -56.01 39.80
CA SER A 242 30.26 -57.02 39.62
C SER A 242 31.23 -57.08 40.81
N GLU A 243 31.49 -55.95 41.49
CA GLU A 243 32.42 -55.85 42.62
C GLU A 243 31.76 -56.19 43.97
N LEU A 244 30.52 -55.75 44.18
CA LEU A 244 29.81 -55.79 45.48
C LEU A 244 28.69 -56.85 45.54
N GLY A 245 28.36 -57.51 44.42
CA GLY A 245 27.29 -58.49 44.34
C GLY A 245 25.88 -57.88 44.47
N GLU A 246 24.90 -58.68 44.90
CA GLU A 246 23.48 -58.28 44.91
C GLU A 246 23.14 -57.10 45.84
N ASN A 247 24.01 -56.79 46.80
CA ASN A 247 23.81 -55.68 47.75
C ASN A 247 24.42 -54.35 47.27
N TYR A 248 24.86 -54.25 46.01
CA TYR A 248 25.54 -53.05 45.49
C TYR A 248 24.71 -51.76 45.64
N LEU A 249 23.36 -51.84 45.61
CA LEU A 249 22.48 -50.69 45.80
C LEU A 249 22.49 -50.11 47.23
N LEU A 250 23.05 -50.83 48.22
CA LEU A 250 23.29 -50.29 49.56
C LEU A 250 24.48 -49.30 49.58
N ASN A 251 25.32 -49.31 48.54
CA ASN A 251 26.38 -48.34 48.37
C ASN A 251 25.80 -46.98 47.96
N GLU A 252 26.18 -45.91 48.66
CA GLU A 252 25.64 -44.56 48.40
C GLU A 252 25.93 -44.05 46.97
N ASN A 253 27.07 -44.44 46.37
CA ASN A 253 27.41 -44.09 45.00
C ASN A 253 26.50 -44.81 44.00
N ALA A 254 26.25 -46.12 44.20
CA ALA A 254 25.29 -46.88 43.39
C ALA A 254 23.88 -46.31 43.53
N PHE A 255 23.47 -45.96 44.74
CA PHE A 255 22.18 -45.34 44.97
C PHE A 255 22.04 -44.01 44.22
N ALA A 256 23.06 -43.15 44.25
CA ALA A 256 23.04 -41.87 43.51
C ALA A 256 22.88 -42.07 42.00
N ALA A 257 23.62 -43.02 41.41
CA ALA A 257 23.54 -43.32 39.97
C ALA A 257 22.20 -43.95 39.57
N ASN A 258 21.70 -44.90 40.36
CA ASN A 258 20.40 -45.55 40.11
C ASN A 258 19.24 -44.56 40.26
N ASP A 259 19.31 -43.67 41.25
CA ASP A 259 18.26 -42.68 41.48
C ASP A 259 18.19 -41.63 40.36
N ALA A 260 19.33 -41.23 39.79
CA ALA A 260 19.35 -40.36 38.61
C ALA A 260 18.62 -41.00 37.41
N ILE A 261 18.85 -42.28 37.16
CA ILE A 261 18.13 -43.00 36.10
C ILE A 261 16.63 -43.03 36.38
N ARG A 262 16.24 -43.35 37.63
CA ARG A 262 14.83 -43.38 38.05
C ARG A 262 14.15 -42.03 37.85
N ILE A 263 14.75 -40.94 38.35
CA ILE A 263 14.20 -39.58 38.26
C ILE A 263 14.00 -39.17 36.79
N ASN A 264 14.93 -39.50 35.89
CA ASN A 264 14.76 -39.19 34.48
C ASN A 264 13.54 -39.88 33.87
N TYR A 265 13.30 -41.17 34.19
CA TYR A 265 12.10 -41.87 33.71
C TYR A 265 10.81 -41.29 34.28
N GLU A 266 10.83 -40.80 35.52
CA GLU A 266 9.69 -40.10 36.12
C GLU A 266 9.36 -38.81 35.37
N ILE A 267 10.37 -37.97 35.12
CA ILE A 267 10.21 -36.73 34.33
C ILE A 267 9.69 -37.04 32.92
N ILE A 268 10.23 -38.06 32.25
CA ILE A 268 9.75 -38.44 30.91
C ILE A 268 8.29 -38.89 30.97
N LYS A 269 7.91 -39.72 31.94
CA LYS A 269 6.56 -40.25 32.07
C LYS A 269 5.52 -39.14 32.30
N GLU A 270 5.88 -38.09 33.03
CA GLU A 270 5.00 -36.93 33.27
C GLU A 270 4.62 -36.17 31.98
N ASN A 271 5.37 -36.36 30.88
CA ASN A 271 5.09 -35.73 29.58
C ASN A 271 4.15 -36.54 28.68
N TYR A 272 3.65 -37.70 29.12
CA TYR A 272 2.73 -38.55 28.34
C TYR A 272 1.47 -38.87 29.13
N ASP A 273 0.34 -39.00 28.44
CA ASP A 273 -0.90 -39.51 29.03
C ASP A 273 -0.86 -41.04 29.25
N GLU A 274 -1.94 -41.59 29.82
CA GLU A 274 -2.06 -43.02 30.10
C GLU A 274 -2.01 -43.89 28.82
N ASP A 275 -2.32 -43.30 27.66
CA ASP A 275 -2.33 -43.95 26.34
C ASP A 275 -1.00 -43.78 25.58
N GLY A 276 -0.04 -43.01 26.12
CA GLY A 276 1.26 -42.75 25.52
C GLY A 276 1.27 -41.61 24.50
N ASN A 277 0.24 -40.75 24.47
CA ASN A 277 0.26 -39.53 23.67
C ASN A 277 1.06 -38.42 24.39
N PRO A 278 1.86 -37.62 23.66
CA PRO A 278 2.62 -36.54 24.25
C PRO A 278 1.68 -35.42 24.74
N LEU A 279 1.78 -35.08 26.02
CA LEU A 279 1.08 -33.95 26.63
C LEU A 279 1.88 -32.64 26.50
N SER A 280 3.21 -32.74 26.61
CA SER A 280 4.12 -31.59 26.60
C SER A 280 5.50 -31.96 26.06
N GLU A 281 6.28 -30.94 25.68
CA GLU A 281 7.72 -31.08 25.50
C GLU A 281 8.38 -31.44 26.85
N THR A 282 9.51 -32.12 26.82
CA THR A 282 10.33 -32.38 28.01
C THR A 282 10.63 -31.09 28.76
N ASP A 283 10.25 -31.02 30.03
CA ASP A 283 10.58 -29.88 30.88
C ASP A 283 12.09 -29.90 31.26
N TRP A 284 12.85 -29.08 30.54
CA TRP A 284 14.28 -28.92 30.75
C TRP A 284 14.62 -28.31 32.12
N MET A 285 13.69 -27.56 32.76
CA MET A 285 13.87 -27.05 34.11
C MET A 285 13.77 -28.19 35.13
N GLU A 286 12.88 -29.14 34.93
CA GLU A 286 12.82 -30.33 35.78
C GLU A 286 14.06 -31.21 35.62
N ILE A 287 14.56 -31.36 34.40
CA ILE A 287 15.85 -32.02 34.15
C ILE A 287 16.99 -31.32 34.90
N ASP A 288 17.09 -29.99 34.84
CA ASP A 288 18.13 -29.26 35.59
C ASP A 288 17.97 -29.44 37.11
N SER A 289 16.76 -29.22 37.62
CA SER A 289 16.51 -29.06 39.05
C SER A 289 16.31 -30.39 39.81
N LYS A 290 15.54 -31.33 39.27
CA LYS A 290 15.23 -32.62 39.91
C LYS A 290 16.26 -33.70 39.57
N LEU A 291 16.80 -33.71 38.35
CA LEU A 291 17.75 -34.74 37.92
C LEU A 291 19.21 -34.32 38.18
N LEU A 292 19.68 -33.32 37.43
CA LEU A 292 21.11 -33.02 37.34
C LEU A 292 21.63 -32.38 38.63
N LYS A 293 20.92 -31.39 39.17
CA LYS A 293 21.28 -30.72 40.42
C LYS A 293 21.25 -31.68 41.60
N THR A 294 20.19 -32.48 41.74
CA THR A 294 20.07 -33.46 42.83
C THR A 294 21.17 -34.51 42.78
N PHE A 295 21.54 -34.99 41.58
CA PHE A 295 22.68 -35.89 41.41
C PHE A 295 24.00 -35.25 41.89
N ILE A 296 24.29 -34.02 41.48
CA ILE A 296 25.50 -33.27 41.91
C ILE A 296 25.50 -33.05 43.43
N GLU A 297 24.39 -32.62 44.02
CA GLU A 297 24.29 -32.39 45.47
C GLU A 297 24.50 -33.67 46.28
N ARG A 298 23.96 -34.79 45.80
CA ARG A 298 24.14 -36.09 46.46
C ARG A 298 25.57 -36.58 46.37
N THR A 299 26.18 -36.58 45.18
CA THR A 299 27.58 -36.97 45.02
C THR A 299 28.54 -36.05 45.78
N SER A 300 28.26 -34.74 45.87
CA SER A 300 29.01 -33.82 46.72
C SER A 300 28.91 -34.18 48.20
N SER A 301 27.72 -34.58 48.67
CA SER A 301 27.52 -35.03 50.06
C SER A 301 28.33 -36.30 50.37
N ILE A 302 28.35 -37.26 49.45
CA ILE A 302 29.16 -38.49 49.56
C ILE A 302 30.67 -38.16 49.59
N ASN A 303 31.10 -37.21 48.74
CA ASN A 303 32.49 -36.76 48.69
C ASN A 303 32.93 -36.07 49.99
N ASN A 304 32.06 -35.26 50.60
CA ASN A 304 32.33 -34.60 51.88
C ASN A 304 32.54 -35.61 53.02
N GLN A 305 32.00 -36.82 52.89
CA GLN A 305 32.23 -37.93 53.82
C GLN A 305 33.47 -38.76 53.47
N GLY A 306 34.14 -38.47 52.35
CA GLY A 306 35.33 -39.19 51.88
C GLY A 306 35.04 -40.51 51.16
N ASN A 307 33.79 -40.77 50.78
CA ASN A 307 33.32 -42.06 50.25
C ASN A 307 33.03 -42.05 48.74
N LEU A 308 33.40 -41.00 48.02
CA LEU A 308 33.08 -40.86 46.59
C LEU A 308 33.91 -41.82 45.75
N ASP A 309 33.25 -42.60 44.91
CA ASP A 309 33.92 -43.39 43.88
C ASP A 309 34.43 -42.46 42.76
N THR A 310 35.73 -42.50 42.48
CA THR A 310 36.37 -41.62 41.48
C THR A 310 35.84 -41.83 40.06
N ARG A 311 35.24 -43.00 39.78
CA ARG A 311 34.57 -43.29 38.50
C ARG A 311 33.32 -42.44 38.27
N LEU A 312 32.76 -41.82 39.32
CA LEU A 312 31.66 -40.86 39.18
C LEU A 312 32.12 -39.46 38.75
N LEU A 313 33.42 -39.11 38.86
CA LEU A 313 33.91 -37.76 38.54
C LEU A 313 33.60 -37.31 37.09
N PRO A 314 33.77 -38.16 36.06
CA PRO A 314 33.38 -37.82 34.69
C PRO A 314 31.87 -37.57 34.57
N ILE A 315 31.05 -38.37 35.25
CA ILE A 315 29.57 -38.27 35.23
C ILE A 315 29.11 -36.98 35.92
N ILE A 316 29.74 -36.59 37.04
CA ILE A 316 29.48 -35.32 37.74
C ILE A 316 29.85 -34.11 36.85
N THR A 317 30.99 -34.21 36.16
CA THR A 317 31.44 -33.17 35.22
C THR A 317 30.46 -33.02 34.07
N MET A 318 30.03 -34.14 33.49
CA MET A 318 29.03 -34.17 32.44
C MET A 318 27.70 -33.56 32.87
N SER A 319 27.20 -33.94 34.05
CA SER A 319 25.99 -33.33 34.63
C SER A 319 26.13 -31.81 34.75
N SER A 320 27.27 -31.34 35.26
CA SER A 320 27.55 -29.89 35.38
C SER A 320 27.57 -29.18 34.03
N ASP A 321 28.11 -29.81 32.99
CA ASP A 321 28.16 -29.25 31.65
C ASP A 321 26.78 -29.20 30.99
N ILE A 322 25.95 -30.23 31.16
CA ILE A 322 24.55 -30.22 30.70
C ILE A 322 23.78 -29.06 31.35
N ARG A 323 23.96 -28.84 32.65
CA ARG A 323 23.32 -27.71 33.36
C ARG A 323 23.75 -26.35 32.82
N LYS A 324 25.05 -26.19 32.48
CA LYS A 324 25.55 -24.96 31.83
C LYS A 324 24.87 -24.74 30.48
N ASP A 325 24.69 -25.80 29.68
CA ASP A 325 24.02 -25.70 28.38
C ASP A 325 22.55 -25.29 28.53
N ILE A 326 21.81 -25.88 29.49
CA ILE A 326 20.42 -25.48 29.80
C ILE A 326 20.35 -24.00 30.19
N LYS A 327 21.29 -23.56 31.04
CA LYS A 327 21.37 -22.15 31.46
C LYS A 327 21.69 -21.22 30.28
N LEU A 328 22.55 -21.66 29.35
CA LEU A 328 22.91 -20.91 28.16
C LEU A 328 21.71 -20.74 27.23
N ILE A 329 20.91 -21.77 26.99
CA ILE A 329 19.64 -21.65 26.22
C ILE A 329 18.74 -20.60 26.86
N THR A 330 18.58 -20.67 28.18
CA THR A 330 17.75 -19.73 28.94
C THR A 330 18.19 -18.30 28.74
N GLN A 331 19.50 -18.06 28.77
CA GLN A 331 20.07 -16.73 28.57
C GLN A 331 19.90 -16.26 27.13
N ARG A 332 20.21 -17.11 26.14
CA ARG A 332 20.05 -16.78 24.71
C ARG A 332 18.60 -16.45 24.34
N ALA A 333 17.63 -17.15 24.92
CA ALA A 333 16.21 -16.84 24.71
C ALA A 333 15.84 -15.44 25.22
N LYS A 334 16.38 -15.03 26.37
CA LYS A 334 16.18 -13.68 26.90
C LYS A 334 16.85 -12.62 26.05
N GLU A 335 18.12 -12.82 25.71
CA GLU A 335 18.87 -11.91 24.82
C GLU A 335 18.17 -11.77 23.46
N PHE A 336 17.68 -12.87 22.90
CA PHE A 336 16.93 -12.83 21.63
C PHE A 336 15.58 -12.12 21.79
N SER A 337 14.86 -12.33 22.91
CA SER A 337 13.62 -11.59 23.20
C SER A 337 13.86 -10.08 23.25
N GLU A 338 14.95 -9.64 23.88
CA GLU A 338 15.33 -8.22 23.95
C GLU A 338 15.69 -7.67 22.57
N GLN A 339 16.39 -8.45 21.73
CA GLN A 339 16.68 -8.07 20.35
C GLN A 339 15.42 -7.91 19.49
N ILE A 340 14.40 -8.75 19.70
CA ILE A 340 13.10 -8.61 19.03
C ILE A 340 12.43 -7.31 19.47
N THR A 341 12.38 -7.04 20.78
CA THR A 341 11.80 -5.80 21.32
C THR A 341 12.47 -4.58 20.70
N LEU A 342 13.81 -4.54 20.66
CA LEU A 342 14.57 -3.43 20.10
C LEU A 342 14.29 -3.24 18.61
N GLN A 343 14.26 -4.32 17.82
CA GLN A 343 13.97 -4.23 16.38
C GLN A 343 12.54 -3.79 16.08
N CYS A 344 11.59 -4.12 16.95
CA CYS A 344 10.17 -3.81 16.75
C CYS A 344 9.72 -2.52 17.44
N ASN A 345 10.58 -1.88 18.23
CA ASN A 345 10.21 -0.72 19.03
C ASN A 345 9.74 0.44 18.15
N ASP A 346 10.55 0.83 17.17
CA ASP A 346 10.24 1.92 16.24
C ASP A 346 9.01 1.62 15.36
N LEU A 347 8.67 0.33 15.22
CA LEU A 347 7.53 -0.11 14.41
C LEU A 347 6.20 0.08 15.15
N PHE A 348 6.14 -0.22 16.45
CA PHE A 348 4.88 -0.35 17.21
C PHE A 348 4.77 0.53 18.46
N ASN A 349 5.87 1.14 18.93
CA ASN A 349 5.88 1.92 20.17
C ASN A 349 6.28 3.36 19.89
N ASP A 350 5.47 4.30 20.36
CA ASP A 350 5.80 5.73 20.28
C ASP A 350 6.85 6.10 21.35
N GLU A 351 7.85 6.86 20.95
CA GLU A 351 8.83 7.45 21.86
C GLU A 351 8.49 8.91 22.17
N ILE A 352 9.16 9.50 23.18
CA ILE A 352 8.93 10.89 23.55
C ILE A 352 9.36 11.80 22.40
N GLY A 353 8.36 12.29 21.64
CA GLY A 353 8.57 13.20 20.52
C GLY A 353 8.71 12.52 19.16
N GLU A 354 8.71 11.19 19.09
CA GLU A 354 8.78 10.42 17.84
C GLU A 354 7.67 9.37 17.78
N LEU A 355 6.90 9.40 16.69
CA LEU A 355 5.80 8.46 16.48
C LEU A 355 6.34 7.19 15.83
N SER A 356 5.81 6.04 16.25
CA SER A 356 6.08 4.77 15.58
C SER A 356 5.61 4.79 14.13
N VAL A 357 6.12 3.84 13.35
CA VAL A 357 5.68 3.60 11.98
C VAL A 357 4.17 3.32 11.93
N GLU A 358 3.65 2.49 12.83
CA GLU A 358 2.21 2.19 12.94
C GLU A 358 1.38 3.47 13.18
N THR A 359 1.71 4.23 14.24
CA THR A 359 0.98 5.45 14.59
C THR A 359 1.06 6.50 13.48
N THR A 360 2.22 6.62 12.82
CA THR A 360 2.40 7.54 11.70
C THR A 360 1.51 7.16 10.53
N LEU A 361 1.44 5.86 10.19
CA LEU A 361 0.59 5.36 9.11
C LEU A 361 -0.89 5.57 9.41
N ILE A 362 -1.33 5.32 10.65
CA ILE A 362 -2.71 5.57 11.11
C ILE A 362 -3.05 7.06 10.92
N LYS A 363 -2.22 7.97 11.42
CA LYS A 363 -2.46 9.42 11.30
C LYS A 363 -2.52 9.90 9.85
N ILE A 364 -1.66 9.38 8.97
CA ILE A 364 -1.72 9.71 7.54
C ILE A 364 -3.03 9.20 6.93
N ASN A 365 -3.43 7.97 7.25
CA ASN A 365 -4.68 7.39 6.74
C ASN A 365 -5.92 8.14 7.27
N GLU A 366 -5.91 8.61 8.53
CA GLU A 366 -6.97 9.47 9.07
C GLU A 366 -7.09 10.79 8.29
N LYS A 367 -5.96 11.43 7.95
CA LYS A 367 -5.98 12.64 7.10
C LYS A 367 -6.57 12.36 5.73
N ILE A 368 -6.19 11.22 5.12
CA ILE A 368 -6.75 10.77 3.85
C ILE A 368 -8.27 10.62 3.95
N LYS A 369 -8.77 9.90 4.96
CA LYS A 369 -10.21 9.67 5.18
C LYS A 369 -10.98 10.97 5.37
N ASN A 370 -10.47 11.89 6.19
CA ASN A 370 -11.09 13.20 6.38
C ASN A 370 -11.19 13.98 5.06
N SER A 371 -10.17 13.91 4.21
CA SER A 371 -10.21 14.53 2.89
C SER A 371 -11.15 13.83 1.92
N LEU A 372 -11.28 12.50 2.00
CA LEU A 372 -12.24 11.73 1.20
C LEU A 372 -13.68 12.10 1.56
N GLU A 373 -14.02 12.28 2.83
CA GLU A 373 -15.36 12.71 3.25
C GLU A 373 -15.74 14.07 2.64
N VAL A 374 -14.80 15.04 2.65
CA VAL A 374 -15.01 16.35 2.03
C VAL A 374 -15.12 16.21 0.50
N ALA A 375 -14.27 15.40 -0.11
CA ALA A 375 -14.25 15.19 -1.55
C ALA A 375 -15.53 14.49 -2.06
N GLN A 376 -16.06 13.54 -1.31
CA GLN A 376 -17.30 12.83 -1.62
C GLN A 376 -18.47 13.80 -1.75
N ILE A 377 -18.59 14.78 -0.83
CA ILE A 377 -19.63 15.82 -0.90
C ILE A 377 -19.49 16.65 -2.19
N GLU A 378 -18.26 17.01 -2.59
CA GLU A 378 -18.02 17.74 -3.85
C GLU A 378 -18.40 16.92 -5.09
N ILE A 379 -18.17 15.59 -5.06
CA ILE A 379 -18.46 14.67 -6.16
C ILE A 379 -19.96 14.33 -6.24
N ASP A 380 -20.64 14.15 -5.12
CA ASP A 380 -22.08 13.88 -5.11
C ASP A 380 -22.88 15.07 -5.65
N LEU A 381 -22.46 16.29 -5.33
CA LEU A 381 -23.03 17.51 -5.91
C LEU A 381 -22.91 17.53 -7.44
N PHE A 382 -21.87 16.90 -8.01
CA PHE A 382 -21.71 16.79 -9.46
C PHE A 382 -22.73 15.83 -10.09
N TYR A 383 -23.00 14.68 -9.47
CA TYR A 383 -24.02 13.74 -9.97
C TYR A 383 -25.45 14.26 -9.82
N ILE A 384 -25.69 15.24 -8.94
CA ILE A 384 -27.02 15.84 -8.73
C ILE A 384 -27.27 17.05 -9.66
N THR A 385 -26.21 17.74 -10.11
CA THR A 385 -26.32 18.98 -10.91
C THR A 385 -26.21 18.78 -12.42
N ASN A 386 -25.81 17.58 -12.86
CA ASN A 386 -25.91 17.11 -14.25
C ASN A 386 -27.09 16.15 -14.39
#